data_AF-A0A952XF42-F1
#
_entry.id   AF-A0A952XF42-F1
#
_cell.length_a   1.000
_cell.length_b   1.000
_cell.length_c   1.000
_cell.angle_alpha   90.00
_cell.angle_beta   90.00
_cell.angle_gamma   90.00
#
_symmetry.space_group_name_H-M   'P 1'
#
loop_
_entity.id
_entity.type
_entity.pdbx_description
1 polymer ?
#
loop_
_entity_poly.entity_id
_entity_poly.type
_entity_poly.pdbx_seq_one_letter_code
_entity_poly.pdbx_strand_id
1 'polypeptide(L)'
;MRPTLASDGWEPVSVQGSLERCIEALFRDLCAYTLVIADDGKVATLPALERFRESLAEGTTAEIEPLFQGILLGLARENRKLLGKLYDLGTRPMKLLSGRALFFTPEIEKIIGDFFADGAHRPLLVSPYNGETLHVFPPGEENFRFNLPVHQDYPYLLQSSRQLTFWLNLTNNFGAKAGGVRVFPGTHRHGVARTFAGEHGHYEVATDSYPEFNPSVFQDSDGNLFDMYAVDSLTWHTSLRNETEDQVRITYIFRVSDIADGRVPFGMDRATGEARFEDLHAALYVAAPG
;
A
#
# COMPACT_ATOMS: atom_id res chain seq x y z
N MET A 1 8.44 10.24 24.22
CA MET A 1 9.33 10.22 23.02
C MET A 1 8.51 9.56 21.93
N ARG A 2 8.25 10.19 20.78
CA ARG A 2 7.56 9.51 19.67
C ARG A 2 8.51 8.43 19.13
N PRO A 3 8.06 7.20 18.85
CA PRO A 3 8.88 6.24 18.12
C PRO A 3 9.22 6.89 16.78
N THR A 4 10.51 6.97 16.49
CA THR A 4 10.99 7.22 15.14
C THR A 4 10.92 5.90 14.38
N LEU A 5 10.75 5.92 13.06
CA LEU A 5 10.98 4.75 12.17
C LEU A 5 12.19 3.89 12.60
N ALA A 6 13.26 4.49 13.12
CA ALA A 6 14.44 3.78 13.62
C ALA A 6 14.18 2.81 14.80
N SER A 7 13.20 3.06 15.68
CA SER A 7 12.97 2.19 16.85
C SER A 7 12.13 0.97 16.49
N ASP A 8 11.01 1.21 15.81
CA ASP A 8 9.94 0.22 15.65
C ASP A 8 9.81 -0.24 14.19
N GLY A 9 10.55 0.39 13.26
CA GLY A 9 10.53 0.07 11.84
C GLY A 9 9.31 0.63 11.11
N TRP A 10 8.49 1.43 11.80
CA TRP A 10 7.31 2.06 11.22
C TRP A 10 6.87 3.26 12.09
N GLU A 11 6.06 4.16 11.52
CA GLU A 11 5.40 5.24 12.26
C GLU A 11 4.13 5.74 11.55
N PRO A 12 3.12 6.23 12.30
CA PRO A 12 2.02 6.99 11.72
C PRO A 12 2.51 8.36 11.23
N VAL A 13 2.06 8.74 10.04
CA VAL A 13 2.36 10.02 9.40
C VAL A 13 1.29 11.03 9.76
N SER A 14 1.71 12.19 10.27
CA SER A 14 0.80 13.29 10.56
C SER A 14 0.32 13.93 9.25
N VAL A 15 -0.90 13.61 8.84
CA VAL A 15 -1.53 14.22 7.67
C VAL A 15 -2.04 15.62 8.03
N GLN A 16 -1.40 16.63 7.46
CA GLN A 16 -1.74 18.05 7.65
C GLN A 16 -1.20 18.86 6.48
N GLY A 17 -1.60 20.13 6.38
CA GLY A 17 -0.91 21.10 5.53
C GLY A 17 -0.96 20.76 4.04
N SER A 18 0.21 20.66 3.40
CA SER A 18 0.29 20.31 1.97
C SER A 18 -0.07 18.86 1.70
N LEU A 19 0.33 17.96 2.59
CA LEU A 19 0.06 16.54 2.47
C LEU A 19 -1.44 16.26 2.45
N GLU A 20 -2.19 16.83 3.40
CA GLU A 20 -3.65 16.69 3.46
C GLU A 20 -4.33 17.14 2.16
N ARG A 21 -3.98 18.33 1.65
CA ARG A 21 -4.55 18.84 0.39
C ARG A 21 -4.25 17.94 -0.81
N CYS A 22 -3.04 17.37 -0.89
CA CYS A 22 -2.68 16.44 -1.97
C CYS A 22 -3.44 15.12 -1.86
N ILE A 23 -3.65 14.61 -0.63
CA ILE A 23 -4.45 13.41 -0.38
C ILE A 23 -5.90 13.64 -0.79
N GLU A 24 -6.49 14.77 -0.40
CA GLU A 24 -7.86 15.15 -0.79
C GLU A 24 -8.00 15.28 -2.32
N ALA A 25 -7.02 15.90 -2.97
CA ALA A 25 -7.00 15.99 -4.43
C ALA A 25 -6.95 14.60 -5.08
N LEU A 26 -6.12 13.69 -4.57
CA LEU A 26 -6.05 12.30 -5.05
C LEU A 26 -7.39 11.59 -4.87
N PHE A 27 -7.97 11.69 -3.68
CA PHE A 27 -9.27 11.11 -3.38
C PHE A 27 -10.35 11.61 -4.36
N ARG A 28 -10.43 12.92 -4.59
CA ARG A 28 -11.40 13.51 -5.54
C ARG A 28 -11.15 13.08 -6.98
N ASP A 29 -9.90 12.99 -7.42
CA ASP A 29 -9.57 12.48 -8.76
C ASP A 29 -10.00 11.02 -8.93
N LEU A 30 -9.84 10.19 -7.89
CA LEU A 30 -10.34 8.81 -7.89
C LEU A 30 -11.87 8.78 -7.97
N CYS A 31 -12.57 9.60 -7.18
CA CYS A 31 -14.02 9.73 -7.26
C CYS A 31 -14.48 10.16 -8.66
N ALA A 32 -13.83 11.16 -9.25
CA ALA A 32 -14.12 11.66 -10.60
C ALA A 32 -13.91 10.57 -11.66
N TYR A 33 -12.81 9.82 -11.57
CA TYR A 33 -12.56 8.70 -12.47
C TYR A 33 -13.57 7.57 -12.27
N THR A 34 -14.00 7.33 -11.03
CA THR A 34 -15.04 6.34 -10.73
C THR A 34 -16.39 6.71 -11.33
N LEU A 35 -16.74 8.00 -11.40
CA LEU A 35 -17.92 8.45 -12.15
C LEU A 35 -17.82 8.08 -13.63
N VAL A 36 -16.66 8.32 -14.26
CA VAL A 36 -16.45 8.00 -15.68
C VAL A 36 -16.65 6.50 -15.95
N ILE A 37 -16.05 5.63 -15.13
CA ILE A 37 -16.19 4.18 -15.32
C ILE A 37 -17.60 3.68 -15.00
N ALA A 38 -18.31 4.31 -14.05
CA ALA A 38 -19.68 3.95 -13.69
C ALA A 38 -20.68 4.36 -14.78
N ASP A 39 -20.50 5.54 -15.37
CA ASP A 39 -21.27 6.03 -16.52
C ASP A 39 -21.08 5.10 -17.73
N ASP A 40 -19.83 4.74 -18.06
CA ASP A 40 -19.50 3.79 -19.14
C ASP A 40 -20.15 2.43 -18.93
N GLY A 41 -20.20 1.97 -17.68
CA GLY A 41 -20.68 0.64 -17.31
C GLY A 41 -22.20 0.52 -17.15
N LYS A 42 -22.91 1.65 -17.00
CA LYS A 42 -24.34 1.70 -16.61
C LYS A 42 -24.63 0.97 -15.28
N VAL A 43 -23.68 1.02 -14.34
CA VAL A 43 -23.64 0.17 -13.13
C VAL A 43 -24.35 0.79 -11.91
N ALA A 44 -24.90 1.99 -12.05
CA ALA A 44 -25.64 2.61 -10.96
C ALA A 44 -26.94 3.25 -11.48
N THR A 45 -27.94 3.29 -10.60
CA THR A 45 -29.17 4.01 -10.88
C THR A 45 -28.85 5.49 -11.05
N LEU A 46 -29.50 6.13 -12.04
CA LEU A 46 -29.31 7.55 -12.32
C LEU A 46 -29.33 8.45 -11.06
N PRO A 47 -30.23 8.24 -10.06
CA PRO A 47 -30.26 9.11 -8.87
C PRO A 47 -29.02 9.04 -7.98
N ALA A 48 -28.37 7.86 -7.85
CA ALA A 48 -27.19 7.71 -7.01
C ALA A 48 -25.96 8.40 -7.64
N LEU A 49 -25.82 8.29 -8.97
CA LEU A 49 -24.76 8.95 -9.72
C LEU A 49 -24.93 10.47 -9.76
N GLU A 50 -26.16 10.97 -9.91
CA GLU A 50 -26.47 12.41 -9.86
C GLU A 50 -26.08 12.99 -8.50
N ARG A 51 -26.52 12.37 -7.40
CA ARG A 51 -26.17 12.80 -6.04
C ARG A 51 -24.65 12.77 -5.81
N PHE A 52 -23.96 11.75 -6.32
CA PHE A 52 -22.50 11.67 -6.19
C PHE A 52 -21.80 12.76 -7.00
N ARG A 53 -22.28 13.08 -8.20
CA ARG A 53 -21.76 14.16 -9.04
C ARG A 53 -21.92 15.53 -8.38
N GLU A 54 -23.09 15.81 -7.80
CA GLU A 54 -23.35 17.03 -7.03
C GLU A 54 -22.42 17.12 -5.81
N SER A 55 -22.32 16.03 -5.05
CA SER A 55 -21.46 15.97 -3.86
C SER A 55 -19.97 16.11 -4.21
N LEU A 56 -19.53 15.59 -5.35
CA LEU A 56 -18.14 15.74 -5.78
C LEU A 56 -17.81 17.20 -6.17
N ALA A 57 -18.78 17.93 -6.73
CA ALA A 57 -18.61 19.32 -7.13
C ALA A 57 -18.56 20.28 -5.94
N GLU A 58 -19.40 20.06 -4.92
CA GLU A 58 -19.63 21.06 -3.85
C GLU A 58 -19.47 20.51 -2.43
N GLY A 59 -19.52 19.19 -2.26
CA GLY A 59 -19.50 18.53 -0.96
C GLY A 59 -18.10 18.38 -0.36
N THR A 60 -18.09 18.08 0.94
CA THR A 60 -16.90 17.75 1.72
C THR A 60 -16.49 16.28 1.51
N THR A 61 -15.25 15.95 1.85
CA THR A 61 -14.75 14.56 1.79
C THR A 61 -15.65 13.59 2.59
N ALA A 62 -16.12 14.00 3.77
CA ALA A 62 -16.98 13.20 4.62
C ALA A 62 -18.37 12.92 4.00
N GLU A 63 -18.86 13.81 3.13
CA GLU A 63 -20.12 13.62 2.39
C GLU A 63 -19.93 12.76 1.14
N ILE A 64 -18.77 12.88 0.49
CA ILE A 64 -18.42 12.17 -0.75
C ILE A 64 -18.12 10.69 -0.49
N GLU A 65 -17.38 10.37 0.58
CA GLU A 65 -16.85 9.02 0.82
C GLU A 65 -17.94 7.94 0.92
N PRO A 66 -19.06 8.12 1.64
CA PRO A 66 -20.11 7.10 1.70
C PRO A 66 -20.79 6.85 0.35
N LEU A 67 -20.92 7.89 -0.49
CA LEU A 67 -21.47 7.75 -1.84
C LEU A 67 -20.50 7.01 -2.76
N PHE A 68 -19.20 7.31 -2.61
CA PHE A 68 -18.14 6.63 -3.32
C PHE A 68 -18.12 5.13 -3.00
N GLN A 69 -18.23 4.76 -1.71
CA GLN A 69 -18.38 3.36 -1.27
C GLN A 69 -19.52 2.65 -1.97
N GLY A 70 -20.71 3.26 -1.99
CA GLY A 70 -21.89 2.69 -2.65
C GLY A 70 -21.66 2.37 -4.13
N ILE A 71 -20.97 3.26 -4.85
CA ILE A 71 -20.65 3.06 -6.27
C ILE A 71 -19.59 1.96 -6.45
N LEU A 72 -18.56 1.94 -5.62
CA LEU A 72 -17.52 0.90 -5.66
C LEU A 72 -18.11 -0.49 -5.42
N LEU A 73 -19.05 -0.63 -4.47
CA LEU A 73 -19.76 -1.88 -4.21
C LEU A 73 -20.63 -2.29 -5.38
N GLY A 74 -21.35 -1.34 -5.99
CA GLY A 74 -22.11 -1.58 -7.22
C GLY A 74 -21.20 -2.11 -8.34
N LEU A 75 -20.07 -1.44 -8.58
CA LEU A 75 -19.06 -1.87 -9.54
C LEU A 75 -18.50 -3.27 -9.23
N ALA A 76 -18.19 -3.55 -7.95
CA ALA A 76 -17.68 -4.87 -7.55
C ALA A 76 -18.69 -5.99 -7.85
N ARG A 77 -19.98 -5.75 -7.58
CA ARG A 77 -21.06 -6.73 -7.76
C ARG A 77 -21.43 -6.94 -9.22
N GLU A 78 -21.59 -5.86 -9.98
CA GLU A 78 -22.14 -5.92 -11.34
C GLU A 78 -21.05 -6.08 -12.41
N ASN A 79 -19.89 -5.43 -12.23
CA ASN A 79 -18.84 -5.42 -13.24
C ASN A 79 -17.44 -5.23 -12.66
N ARG A 80 -16.93 -6.28 -12.02
CA ARG A 80 -15.59 -6.32 -11.41
C ARG A 80 -14.45 -5.90 -12.34
N LYS A 81 -14.59 -6.08 -13.67
CA LYS A 81 -13.59 -5.64 -14.64
C LYS A 81 -13.47 -4.10 -14.69
N LEU A 82 -14.58 -3.39 -14.54
CA LEU A 82 -14.55 -1.92 -14.47
C LEU A 82 -13.89 -1.44 -13.18
N LEU A 83 -14.12 -2.12 -12.06
CA LEU A 83 -13.41 -1.83 -10.81
C LEU A 83 -11.89 -2.01 -10.98
N GLY A 84 -11.46 -3.02 -11.74
CA GLY A 84 -10.05 -3.22 -12.10
C GLY A 84 -9.41 -2.03 -12.84
N LYS A 85 -10.19 -1.23 -13.59
CA LYS A 85 -9.67 0.00 -14.21
C LYS A 85 -9.23 1.05 -13.20
N LEU A 86 -9.81 1.04 -11.99
CA LEU A 86 -9.40 1.92 -10.90
C LEU A 86 -8.01 1.49 -10.39
N TYR A 87 -7.82 0.18 -10.18
CA TYR A 87 -6.52 -0.40 -9.83
C TYR A 87 -5.41 -0.01 -10.85
N ASP A 88 -5.72 -0.10 -12.15
CA ASP A 88 -4.80 0.26 -13.24
C ASP A 88 -4.44 1.75 -13.27
N LEU A 89 -5.23 2.62 -12.63
CA LEU A 89 -4.99 4.05 -12.60
C LEU A 89 -3.83 4.41 -11.67
N GLY A 90 -3.74 3.71 -10.53
CA GLY A 90 -2.72 4.01 -9.51
C GLY A 90 -1.60 3.00 -9.40
N THR A 91 -1.57 1.99 -10.26
CA THR A 91 -0.54 0.95 -10.26
C THR A 91 0.46 1.15 -11.40
N ARG A 92 1.70 1.50 -11.04
CA ARG A 92 2.96 1.31 -11.79
C ARG A 92 2.95 1.81 -13.26
N PRO A 93 3.07 3.12 -13.50
CA PRO A 93 3.11 4.21 -12.51
C PRO A 93 1.72 4.77 -12.19
N MET A 94 1.63 5.53 -11.09
CA MET A 94 0.45 6.35 -10.80
C MET A 94 0.19 7.33 -11.95
N LYS A 95 -1.01 7.26 -12.54
CA LYS A 95 -1.39 8.07 -13.72
C LYS A 95 -1.98 9.42 -13.33
N LEU A 96 -2.45 9.59 -12.09
CA LEU A 96 -2.97 10.88 -11.61
C LEU A 96 -1.84 11.75 -11.09
N LEU A 97 -1.84 13.03 -11.50
CA LEU A 97 -0.88 14.02 -11.03
C LEU A 97 -1.02 14.27 -9.52
N SER A 98 -2.23 14.21 -8.98
CA SER A 98 -2.51 14.32 -7.55
C SER A 98 -1.79 13.25 -6.72
N GLY A 99 -1.80 12.00 -7.17
CA GLY A 99 -1.06 10.92 -6.50
C GLY A 99 0.45 11.13 -6.58
N ARG A 100 0.97 11.55 -7.74
CA ARG A 100 2.41 11.85 -7.90
C ARG A 100 2.85 13.04 -7.06
N ALA A 101 1.98 14.01 -6.81
CA ALA A 101 2.29 15.18 -6.00
C ALA A 101 2.58 14.82 -4.52
N LEU A 102 2.04 13.71 -4.01
CA LEU A 102 2.26 13.26 -2.63
C LEU A 102 3.74 13.09 -2.28
N PHE A 103 4.53 12.56 -3.22
CA PHE A 103 5.97 12.33 -3.07
C PHE A 103 6.77 13.60 -2.77
N PHE A 104 6.27 14.74 -3.25
CA PHE A 104 6.98 16.02 -3.23
C PHE A 104 6.42 16.97 -2.17
N THR A 105 5.61 16.46 -1.24
CA THR A 105 5.14 17.27 -0.12
C THR A 105 6.27 17.39 0.92
N PRO A 106 6.48 18.58 1.51
CA PRO A 106 7.52 18.79 2.53
C PRO A 106 7.46 17.79 3.69
N GLU A 107 6.26 17.35 4.07
CA GLU A 107 6.04 16.35 5.11
C GLU A 107 6.66 15.00 4.74
N ILE A 108 6.45 14.54 3.50
CA ILE A 108 7.00 13.28 2.99
C ILE A 108 8.51 13.40 2.74
N GLU A 109 8.96 14.50 2.12
CA GLU A 109 10.39 14.77 1.92
C GLU A 109 11.17 14.80 3.24
N LYS A 110 10.57 15.33 4.30
CA LYS A 110 11.19 15.33 5.63
C LYS A 110 11.36 13.90 6.18
N ILE A 111 10.31 13.07 6.14
CA ILE A 111 10.37 11.68 6.64
C ILE A 111 11.42 10.89 5.86
N ILE A 112 11.42 11.04 4.53
CA ILE A 112 12.42 10.46 3.65
C ILE A 112 13.83 10.94 4.06
N GLY A 113 14.01 12.25 4.21
CA GLY A 113 15.30 12.83 4.61
C GLY A 113 15.82 12.28 5.94
N ASP A 114 14.94 12.17 6.94
CA ASP A 114 15.27 11.64 8.26
C ASP A 114 15.63 10.13 8.20
N PHE A 115 14.86 9.33 7.44
CA PHE A 115 15.11 7.89 7.27
C PHE A 115 16.44 7.61 6.53
N PHE A 116 16.74 8.43 5.52
CA PHE A 116 17.89 8.24 4.65
C PHE A 116 19.15 9.01 5.12
N ALA A 117 19.10 9.73 6.24
CA ALA A 117 20.26 10.42 6.80
C ALA A 117 21.30 9.44 7.37
N ASP A 118 22.35 9.10 6.61
CA ASP A 118 23.48 8.28 7.11
C ASP A 118 24.77 9.07 7.37
N GLY A 119 24.75 10.40 7.18
CA GLY A 119 25.87 11.31 7.48
C GLY A 119 27.12 11.16 6.61
N ALA A 120 27.26 10.07 5.85
CA ALA A 120 28.42 9.79 5.00
C ALA A 120 28.12 9.99 3.51
N HIS A 121 26.88 9.72 3.09
CA HIS A 121 26.45 9.80 1.70
C HIS A 121 25.05 10.42 1.60
N ARG A 122 24.83 11.21 0.53
CA ARG A 122 23.48 11.64 0.16
C ARG A 122 22.94 10.62 -0.84
N PRO A 123 22.03 9.72 -0.44
CA PRO A 123 21.56 8.69 -1.34
C PRO A 123 20.81 9.30 -2.52
N LEU A 124 20.98 8.69 -3.70
CA LEU A 124 20.10 8.95 -4.83
C LEU A 124 18.80 8.21 -4.56
N LEU A 125 17.71 8.95 -4.39
CA LEU A 125 16.40 8.40 -4.09
C LEU A 125 15.57 8.25 -5.36
N VAL A 126 14.89 7.12 -5.49
CA VAL A 126 13.97 6.86 -6.60
C VAL A 126 12.72 6.14 -6.11
N SER A 127 11.64 6.22 -6.88
CA SER A 127 10.57 5.25 -6.74
C SER A 127 11.00 3.95 -7.40
N PRO A 128 10.93 2.80 -6.71
CA PRO A 128 11.37 1.56 -7.30
C PRO A 128 10.51 1.18 -8.51
N TYR A 129 11.04 0.35 -9.42
CA TYR A 129 10.14 -0.34 -10.35
C TYR A 129 9.10 -0.98 -9.46
N ASN A 130 7.85 -0.93 -9.90
CA ASN A 130 6.81 -1.56 -9.12
C ASN A 130 6.53 -0.84 -7.74
N GLY A 131 7.05 0.36 -7.51
CA GLY A 131 6.95 1.06 -6.22
C GLY A 131 5.59 1.62 -5.84
N GLU A 132 4.73 1.90 -6.82
CA GLU A 132 3.43 2.55 -6.65
C GLU A 132 2.29 1.59 -6.97
N THR A 133 1.39 1.34 -6.02
CA THR A 133 0.25 0.44 -6.21
C THR A 133 -1.01 1.04 -5.59
N LEU A 134 -2.11 1.08 -6.34
CA LEU A 134 -3.44 1.40 -5.79
C LEU A 134 -4.20 0.10 -5.63
N HIS A 135 -4.33 -0.37 -4.41
CA HIS A 135 -5.07 -1.56 -4.11
C HIS A 135 -6.55 -1.24 -3.87
N VAL A 136 -7.41 -2.07 -4.46
CA VAL A 136 -8.86 -2.04 -4.26
C VAL A 136 -9.25 -3.42 -3.74
N PHE A 137 -9.79 -3.46 -2.52
CA PHE A 137 -10.18 -4.69 -1.82
C PHE A 137 -11.69 -4.70 -1.56
N PRO A 138 -12.48 -5.27 -2.49
CA PRO A 138 -13.89 -5.52 -2.26
C PRO A 138 -14.13 -6.52 -1.12
N PRO A 139 -15.34 -6.54 -0.53
CA PRO A 139 -15.73 -7.55 0.43
C PRO A 139 -15.87 -8.93 -0.25
N GLY A 140 -15.73 -10.02 0.52
CA GLY A 140 -15.92 -11.40 0.04
C GLY A 140 -14.67 -12.28 0.12
N GLU A 141 -14.85 -13.55 0.49
CA GLU A 141 -13.76 -14.52 0.72
C GLU A 141 -12.92 -14.79 -0.54
N GLU A 142 -13.51 -14.66 -1.74
CA GLU A 142 -12.79 -14.83 -2.99
C GLU A 142 -11.68 -13.79 -3.20
N ASN A 143 -11.69 -12.74 -2.38
CA ASN A 143 -10.69 -11.67 -2.37
C ASN A 143 -9.54 -11.93 -1.39
N PHE A 144 -9.68 -12.90 -0.47
CA PHE A 144 -8.66 -13.17 0.55
C PHE A 144 -7.33 -13.66 -0.04
N ARG A 145 -7.36 -14.25 -1.23
CA ARG A 145 -6.14 -14.63 -1.97
C ARG A 145 -5.23 -13.46 -2.34
N PHE A 146 -5.74 -12.22 -2.29
CA PHE A 146 -4.96 -11.01 -2.56
C PHE A 146 -4.38 -10.38 -1.29
N ASN A 147 -4.67 -10.95 -0.12
CA ASN A 147 -4.05 -10.54 1.13
C ASN A 147 -2.63 -11.08 1.19
N LEU A 148 -1.68 -10.20 1.53
CA LEU A 148 -0.30 -10.59 1.73
C LEU A 148 -0.13 -11.22 3.12
N PRO A 149 0.59 -12.36 3.23
CA PRO A 149 0.91 -13.00 4.50
C PRO A 149 1.90 -12.12 5.30
N VAL A 150 2.48 -12.66 6.38
CA VAL A 150 3.60 -11.99 7.05
C VAL A 150 4.77 -11.91 6.07
N HIS A 151 5.15 -10.70 5.67
CA HIS A 151 6.15 -10.48 4.64
C HIS A 151 6.99 -9.22 4.90
N GLN A 152 8.06 -9.07 4.13
CA GLN A 152 8.82 -7.84 3.94
C GLN A 152 8.55 -7.31 2.53
N ASP A 153 8.62 -6.00 2.32
CA ASP A 153 8.49 -5.42 0.97
C ASP A 153 9.72 -5.73 0.11
N TYR A 154 10.92 -5.78 0.72
CA TYR A 154 12.18 -5.94 -0.02
C TYR A 154 12.20 -7.17 -0.96
N PRO A 155 11.83 -8.39 -0.53
CA PRO A 155 11.77 -9.56 -1.41
C PRO A 155 10.91 -9.42 -2.67
N TYR A 156 9.96 -8.48 -2.71
CA TYR A 156 9.12 -8.25 -3.89
C TYR A 156 9.64 -7.19 -4.86
N LEU A 157 10.58 -6.37 -4.41
CA LEU A 157 11.04 -5.18 -5.13
C LEU A 157 12.51 -5.32 -5.54
N LEU A 158 13.31 -6.01 -4.72
CA LEU A 158 14.72 -6.36 -4.93
C LEU A 158 15.64 -5.20 -5.31
N GLN A 159 15.23 -3.95 -5.08
CA GLN A 159 16.03 -2.79 -5.47
C GLN A 159 17.09 -2.41 -4.44
N SER A 160 16.69 -2.25 -3.18
CA SER A 160 17.57 -1.99 -2.04
C SER A 160 16.92 -2.53 -0.77
N SER A 161 17.66 -3.03 0.20
CA SER A 161 17.08 -3.35 1.51
C SER A 161 16.75 -2.09 2.32
N ARG A 162 17.18 -0.92 1.87
CA ARG A 162 16.88 0.39 2.46
C ARG A 162 15.82 1.10 1.62
N GLN A 163 14.56 0.71 1.82
CA GLN A 163 13.41 1.39 1.22
C GLN A 163 12.40 1.77 2.30
N LEU A 164 11.63 2.79 1.96
CA LEU A 164 10.54 3.28 2.76
C LEU A 164 9.23 3.14 1.99
N THR A 165 8.26 2.50 2.61
CA THR A 165 6.91 2.31 2.09
C THR A 165 5.95 3.25 2.80
N PHE A 166 5.20 4.02 2.02
CA PHE A 166 4.10 4.82 2.50
C PHE A 166 2.79 4.12 2.18
N TRP A 167 1.96 3.92 3.18
CA TRP A 167 0.66 3.26 3.10
C TRP A 167 -0.44 4.26 3.43
N LEU A 168 -1.22 4.67 2.44
CA LEU A 168 -2.28 5.67 2.57
C LEU A 168 -3.66 5.04 2.39
N ASN A 169 -4.52 5.17 3.39
CA ASN A 169 -5.93 4.80 3.30
C ASN A 169 -6.72 5.91 2.60
N LEU A 170 -7.45 5.55 1.54
CA LEU A 170 -8.27 6.49 0.76
C LEU A 170 -9.77 6.29 0.98
N THR A 171 -10.13 5.33 1.83
CA THR A 171 -11.49 5.03 2.29
C THR A 171 -11.47 4.84 3.79
N ASN A 172 -12.62 5.03 4.43
CA ASN A 172 -12.75 4.66 5.83
C ASN A 172 -12.82 3.14 5.95
N ASN A 173 -11.88 2.53 6.68
CA ASN A 173 -11.81 1.08 6.87
C ASN A 173 -12.43 0.63 8.21
N PHE A 174 -13.13 1.52 8.91
CA PHE A 174 -13.98 1.23 10.09
C PHE A 174 -13.26 0.48 11.22
N GLY A 175 -12.11 0.99 11.67
CA GLY A 175 -11.33 0.29 12.70
C GLY A 175 -10.70 -1.00 12.17
N ALA A 176 -10.14 -0.93 10.97
CA ALA A 176 -9.53 -2.04 10.22
C ALA A 176 -10.44 -3.24 9.85
N LYS A 177 -11.75 -3.15 10.07
CA LYS A 177 -12.70 -4.23 9.68
C LYS A 177 -12.78 -4.42 8.17
N ALA A 178 -12.64 -3.35 7.40
CA ALA A 178 -12.54 -3.44 5.93
C ALA A 178 -11.14 -3.85 5.46
N GLY A 179 -10.29 -4.29 6.39
CA GLY A 179 -8.87 -4.55 6.19
C GLY A 179 -8.00 -3.39 6.65
N GLY A 180 -6.71 -3.58 6.52
CA GLY A 180 -5.67 -2.66 6.97
C GLY A 180 -4.30 -3.29 6.82
N VAL A 181 -3.33 -2.72 7.52
CA VAL A 181 -2.01 -3.33 7.68
C VAL A 181 -1.83 -3.69 9.14
N ARG A 182 -1.31 -4.89 9.39
CA ARG A 182 -0.78 -5.30 10.68
C ARG A 182 0.73 -5.26 10.59
N VAL A 183 1.36 -4.51 11.48
CA VAL A 183 2.82 -4.37 11.57
C VAL A 183 3.31 -5.13 12.79
N PHE A 184 4.50 -5.74 12.68
CA PHE A 184 5.20 -6.38 13.80
C PHE A 184 6.42 -5.52 14.18
N PRO A 185 6.30 -4.64 15.19
CA PRO A 185 7.32 -3.66 15.51
C PRO A 185 8.70 -4.26 15.81
N GLY A 186 9.75 -3.60 15.32
CA GLY A 186 11.15 -3.96 15.60
C GLY A 186 11.72 -5.11 14.76
N THR A 187 10.89 -5.78 13.95
CA THR A 187 11.31 -6.91 13.12
C THR A 187 12.28 -6.54 11.98
N HIS A 188 12.34 -5.27 11.59
CA HIS A 188 13.34 -4.76 10.63
C HIS A 188 14.79 -4.98 11.11
N ARG A 189 15.00 -5.08 12.42
CA ARG A 189 16.32 -5.32 13.03
C ARG A 189 16.88 -6.71 12.72
N HIS A 190 16.06 -7.65 12.25
CA HIS A 190 16.52 -8.96 11.80
C HIS A 190 17.17 -8.93 10.40
N GLY A 191 17.17 -7.76 9.73
CA GLY A 191 17.65 -7.64 8.37
C GLY A 191 16.69 -8.28 7.36
N VAL A 192 17.23 -8.74 6.23
CA VAL A 192 16.43 -9.48 5.24
C VAL A 192 16.08 -10.85 5.81
N ALA A 193 14.79 -11.12 5.93
CA ALA A 193 14.29 -12.32 6.56
C ALA A 193 14.44 -13.55 5.65
N ARG A 194 14.45 -14.74 6.27
CA ARG A 194 14.29 -16.00 5.53
C ARG A 194 12.85 -16.09 5.05
N THR A 195 12.66 -16.44 3.78
CA THR A 195 11.33 -16.47 3.16
C THR A 195 11.11 -17.71 2.30
N PHE A 196 9.85 -18.05 2.06
CA PHE A 196 9.43 -19.07 1.10
C PHE A 196 8.33 -18.52 0.19
N ALA A 197 8.06 -19.18 -0.93
CA ALA A 197 6.91 -18.86 -1.77
C ALA A 197 5.66 -19.58 -1.24
N GLY A 198 4.66 -18.83 -0.79
CA GLY A 198 3.37 -19.36 -0.32
C GLY A 198 2.43 -19.78 -1.46
N GLU A 199 1.20 -20.18 -1.09
CA GLU A 199 0.18 -20.78 -1.98
C GLU A 199 -0.20 -19.92 -3.21
N HIS A 200 0.02 -18.60 -3.14
CA HIS A 200 -0.30 -17.65 -4.23
C HIS A 200 0.94 -16.98 -4.82
N GLY A 201 2.14 -17.55 -4.60
CA GLY A 201 3.40 -16.97 -5.08
C GLY A 201 3.81 -15.70 -4.35
N HIS A 202 3.23 -15.44 -3.19
CA HIS A 202 3.65 -14.39 -2.27
C HIS A 202 4.86 -14.89 -1.47
N TYR A 203 5.86 -14.03 -1.29
CA TYR A 203 6.96 -14.32 -0.37
C TYR A 203 6.48 -14.14 1.07
N GLU A 204 6.56 -15.21 1.83
CA GLU A 204 6.18 -15.25 3.24
C GLU A 204 7.44 -15.41 4.10
N VAL A 205 7.49 -14.69 5.22
CA VAL A 205 8.56 -14.85 6.21
C VAL A 205 8.42 -16.22 6.86
N ALA A 206 9.52 -16.97 6.89
CA ALA A 206 9.62 -18.22 7.63
C ALA A 206 9.72 -17.94 9.14
N THR A 207 8.60 -17.56 9.76
CA THR A 207 8.54 -17.10 11.16
C THR A 207 9.14 -18.10 12.15
N ASP A 208 9.04 -19.40 11.87
CA ASP A 208 9.62 -20.46 12.70
C ASP A 208 11.16 -20.43 12.74
N SER A 209 11.80 -19.71 11.81
CA SER A 209 13.25 -19.45 11.85
C SER A 209 13.66 -18.39 12.88
N TYR A 210 12.70 -17.77 13.56
CA TYR A 210 12.92 -16.65 14.48
C TYR A 210 12.24 -16.93 15.82
N PRO A 211 12.91 -17.67 16.74
CA PRO A 211 12.34 -18.03 18.06
C PRO A 211 11.90 -16.82 18.91
N GLU A 212 12.48 -15.65 18.66
CA GLU A 212 12.14 -14.38 19.30
C GLU A 212 10.88 -13.72 18.73
N PHE A 213 10.41 -14.14 17.55
CA PHE A 213 9.22 -13.57 16.94
C PHE A 213 7.98 -14.01 17.72
N ASN A 214 7.21 -13.03 18.18
CA ASN A 214 5.95 -13.25 18.86
C ASN A 214 4.81 -12.68 18.02
N PRO A 215 3.96 -13.51 17.39
CA PRO A 215 2.86 -13.03 16.55
C PRO A 215 1.76 -12.30 17.33
N SER A 216 1.78 -12.33 18.67
CA SER A 216 0.86 -11.54 19.51
C SER A 216 1.34 -10.10 19.76
N VAL A 217 2.60 -9.77 19.40
CA VAL A 217 3.15 -8.42 19.51
C VAL A 217 3.04 -7.75 18.15
N PHE A 218 1.91 -7.09 17.92
CA PHE A 218 1.60 -6.41 16.67
C PHE A 218 0.91 -5.08 16.91
N GLN A 219 0.87 -4.26 15.87
CA GLN A 219 0.02 -3.08 15.80
C GLN A 219 -0.77 -3.07 14.50
N ASP A 220 -2.08 -2.98 14.63
CA ASP A 220 -2.98 -2.80 13.49
C ASP A 220 -3.11 -1.32 13.16
N SER A 221 -3.28 -1.01 11.88
CA SER A 221 -3.68 0.33 11.44
C SER A 221 -5.06 0.67 12.01
N ASP A 222 -5.25 1.90 12.48
CA ASP A 222 -6.57 2.39 12.93
C ASP A 222 -7.60 2.38 11.80
N GLY A 223 -7.14 2.53 10.55
CA GLY A 223 -7.97 2.37 9.37
C GLY A 223 -8.94 3.52 9.14
N ASN A 224 -8.66 4.72 9.66
CA ASN A 224 -9.47 5.89 9.35
C ASN A 224 -9.19 6.40 7.93
N LEU A 225 -10.12 7.22 7.43
CA LEU A 225 -9.95 7.92 6.17
C LEU A 225 -8.70 8.81 6.24
N PHE A 226 -7.81 8.67 5.24
CA PHE A 226 -6.55 9.39 5.11
C PHE A 226 -5.50 9.07 6.16
N ASP A 227 -5.70 8.05 7.00
CA ASP A 227 -4.59 7.52 7.80
C ASP A 227 -3.45 7.09 6.88
N MET A 228 -2.25 7.48 7.29
CA MET A 228 -1.04 7.23 6.53
C MET A 228 0.06 6.71 7.45
N TYR A 229 0.80 5.73 6.96
CA TYR A 229 1.90 5.10 7.71
C TYR A 229 3.15 5.06 6.85
N ALA A 230 4.30 5.23 7.47
CA ALA A 230 5.60 5.01 6.86
C ALA A 230 6.19 3.73 7.48
N VAL A 231 6.64 2.80 6.65
CA VAL A 231 7.07 1.45 7.03
C VAL A 231 8.41 1.16 6.36
N ASP A 232 9.42 0.79 7.14
CA ASP A 232 10.69 0.28 6.62
C ASP A 232 10.43 -1.01 5.83
N SER A 233 11.04 -1.14 4.65
CA SER A 233 10.88 -2.30 3.78
C SER A 233 11.26 -3.65 4.41
N LEU A 234 12.03 -3.63 5.51
CA LEU A 234 12.41 -4.81 6.29
C LEU A 234 11.48 -5.06 7.48
N THR A 235 10.57 -4.15 7.81
CA THR A 235 9.58 -4.39 8.85
C THR A 235 8.57 -5.41 8.38
N TRP A 236 8.36 -6.45 9.18
CA TRP A 236 7.39 -7.48 8.87
C TRP A 236 6.00 -6.93 9.05
N HIS A 237 5.14 -7.21 8.08
CA HIS A 237 3.76 -6.80 8.11
C HIS A 237 2.88 -7.75 7.30
N THR A 238 1.56 -7.67 7.48
CA THR A 238 0.57 -8.44 6.73
C THR A 238 -0.64 -7.59 6.42
N SER A 239 -1.35 -7.94 5.34
CA SER A 239 -2.62 -7.29 4.98
C SER A 239 -3.78 -7.95 5.72
N LEU A 240 -4.51 -7.18 6.53
CA LEU A 240 -5.75 -7.65 7.14
C LEU A 240 -6.84 -7.85 6.07
N ARG A 241 -7.65 -8.90 6.25
CA ARG A 241 -8.77 -9.24 5.35
C ARG A 241 -9.87 -8.20 5.46
N ASN A 242 -10.60 -8.00 4.37
CA ASN A 242 -11.84 -7.24 4.41
C ASN A 242 -12.96 -8.16 4.88
N GLU A 243 -13.36 -8.04 6.15
CA GLU A 243 -14.39 -8.85 6.79
C GLU A 243 -15.77 -8.20 6.74
N THR A 244 -15.89 -7.03 6.10
CA THR A 244 -17.17 -6.34 5.91
C THR A 244 -17.95 -6.94 4.73
N GLU A 245 -19.24 -6.64 4.66
CA GLU A 245 -20.10 -7.00 3.51
C GLU A 245 -20.38 -5.80 2.59
N ASP A 246 -20.10 -4.60 3.10
CA ASP A 246 -20.61 -3.34 2.56
C ASP A 246 -19.52 -2.25 2.47
N GLN A 247 -18.24 -2.59 2.55
CA GLN A 247 -17.15 -1.63 2.39
C GLN A 247 -16.11 -2.13 1.40
N VAL A 248 -15.61 -1.23 0.55
CA VAL A 248 -14.45 -1.45 -0.29
C VAL A 248 -13.28 -0.67 0.31
N ARG A 249 -12.20 -1.37 0.63
CA ARG A 249 -10.95 -0.71 1.05
C ARG A 249 -10.17 -0.27 -0.19
N ILE A 250 -9.85 1.03 -0.25
CA ILE A 250 -8.89 1.57 -1.20
C ILE A 250 -7.66 2.06 -0.44
N THR A 251 -6.51 1.56 -0.88
CA THR A 251 -5.22 1.94 -0.34
C THR A 251 -4.29 2.32 -1.47
N TYR A 252 -3.65 3.48 -1.37
CA TYR A 252 -2.51 3.81 -2.22
C TYR A 252 -1.22 3.55 -1.46
N ILE A 253 -0.34 2.74 -2.05
CA ILE A 253 0.98 2.43 -1.51
C ILE A 253 2.00 3.01 -2.46
N PHE A 254 2.95 3.77 -1.94
CA PHE A 254 4.05 4.30 -2.73
C PHE A 254 5.36 4.19 -1.98
N ARG A 255 6.45 4.02 -2.73
CA ARG A 255 7.73 3.62 -2.15
C ARG A 255 8.86 4.50 -2.64
N VAL A 256 9.84 4.68 -1.77
CA VAL A 256 11.10 5.37 -2.07
C VAL A 256 12.24 4.47 -1.62
N SER A 257 13.19 4.26 -2.51
CA SER A 257 14.38 3.45 -2.29
C SER A 257 15.61 4.31 -2.53
N ASP A 258 16.68 4.06 -1.78
CA ASP A 258 17.98 4.51 -2.22
C ASP A 258 18.48 3.67 -3.41
N ILE A 259 19.43 4.24 -4.14
CA ILE A 259 20.29 3.56 -5.10
C ILE A 259 21.70 3.69 -4.56
N ALA A 260 22.05 2.84 -3.57
CA ALA A 260 23.43 2.64 -3.17
C ALA A 260 24.14 1.63 -4.11
N ASP A 261 25.47 1.59 -4.08
CA ASP A 261 26.30 0.74 -4.93
C ASP A 261 26.00 -0.77 -4.72
N GLY A 262 25.77 -1.52 -5.81
CA GLY A 262 25.43 -2.96 -5.75
C GLY A 262 24.11 -3.37 -6.43
N ARG A 263 23.67 -2.62 -7.44
CA ARG A 263 22.39 -2.76 -8.15
C ARG A 263 21.97 -4.21 -8.42
N VAL A 264 20.70 -4.50 -8.14
CA VAL A 264 19.87 -5.31 -9.03
C VAL A 264 19.27 -4.33 -10.06
N PRO A 265 19.58 -4.45 -11.36
CA PRO A 265 19.04 -3.56 -12.38
C PRO A 265 17.51 -3.45 -12.35
N PHE A 266 17.05 -2.21 -12.51
CA PHE A 266 15.64 -1.82 -12.57
C PHE A 266 14.83 -2.74 -13.49
N GLY A 267 13.78 -3.37 -12.97
CA GLY A 267 12.84 -4.19 -13.74
C GLY A 267 13.20 -5.68 -13.92
N MET A 268 14.33 -6.16 -13.38
CA MET A 268 14.80 -7.54 -13.64
C MET A 268 14.07 -8.66 -12.88
N ASP A 269 13.29 -8.36 -11.84
CA ASP A 269 12.72 -9.43 -11.00
C ASP A 269 11.53 -10.14 -11.66
N ARG A 270 10.54 -9.40 -12.19
CA ARG A 270 9.29 -10.02 -12.69
C ARG A 270 8.99 -9.88 -14.18
N ALA A 271 9.51 -8.85 -14.85
CA ALA A 271 9.22 -8.64 -16.28
C ALA A 271 10.10 -9.51 -17.18
N THR A 272 11.32 -9.82 -16.76
CA THR A 272 12.29 -10.63 -17.52
C THR A 272 12.52 -12.02 -16.93
N GLY A 273 12.18 -12.25 -15.65
CA GLY A 273 12.39 -13.52 -14.95
C GLY A 273 13.86 -13.80 -14.62
N GLU A 274 14.72 -12.79 -14.70
CA GLU A 274 16.19 -12.96 -14.63
C GLU A 274 16.78 -12.75 -13.23
N ALA A 275 15.98 -12.33 -12.24
CA ALA A 275 16.49 -12.08 -10.89
C ALA A 275 15.40 -12.25 -9.80
N ARG A 276 14.96 -13.49 -9.52
CA ARG A 276 14.02 -13.74 -8.40
C ARG A 276 14.76 -13.67 -7.06
N PHE A 277 14.02 -13.45 -5.97
CA PHE A 277 14.62 -13.39 -4.63
C PHE A 277 15.43 -14.65 -4.31
N GLU A 278 14.91 -15.84 -4.65
CA GLU A 278 15.61 -17.12 -4.42
C GLU A 278 16.91 -17.27 -5.23
N ASP A 279 17.02 -16.58 -6.37
CA ASP A 279 18.20 -16.64 -7.22
C ASP A 279 19.31 -15.70 -6.67
N LEU A 280 18.92 -14.53 -6.16
CA LEU A 280 19.84 -13.54 -5.57
C LEU A 280 20.22 -13.83 -4.11
N HIS A 281 19.30 -14.42 -3.36
CA HIS A 281 19.40 -14.65 -1.92
C HIS A 281 19.09 -16.11 -1.57
N ALA A 282 19.71 -17.06 -2.28
CA ALA A 282 19.49 -18.49 -2.08
C ALA A 282 19.66 -18.97 -0.62
N ALA A 283 20.54 -18.35 0.16
CA ALA A 283 20.72 -18.67 1.58
C ALA A 283 19.54 -18.24 2.47
N LEU A 284 18.76 -17.25 2.03
CA LEU A 284 17.58 -16.73 2.71
C LEU A 284 16.28 -17.35 2.19
N TYR A 285 16.31 -18.00 1.02
CA TYR A 285 15.17 -18.73 0.52
C TYR A 285 15.10 -20.14 1.12
N VAL A 286 13.94 -20.50 1.69
CA VAL A 286 13.71 -21.82 2.29
C VAL A 286 12.57 -22.54 1.58
N ALA A 287 12.56 -23.87 1.68
CA ALA A 287 11.45 -24.67 1.19
C ALA A 287 10.17 -24.30 1.97
N ALA A 288 9.04 -24.25 1.26
CA ALA A 288 7.75 -24.07 1.91
C ALA A 288 7.50 -25.21 2.91
N PRO A 289 6.87 -24.94 4.06
CA PRO A 289 6.42 -25.98 4.97
C PRO A 289 5.45 -26.91 4.24
N GLY A 290 5.67 -28.21 4.36
CA GLY A 290 4.83 -29.26 3.76
C GLY A 290 3.60 -29.60 4.57
#